data_AF-A0A1Y4R6R1-F1
#
_entry.id   AF-A0A1Y4R6R1-F1
#
_cell.length_a   1.000
_cell.length_b   1.000
_cell.length_c   1.000
_cell.angle_alpha   90.00
_cell.angle_beta   90.00
_cell.angle_gamma   90.00
#
_symmetry.space_group_name_H-M   'P 1'
#
loop_
_entity.id
_entity.type
_entity.pdbx_description
1 polymer ?
#
loop_
_entity_poly.entity_id
_entity_poly.type
_entity_poly.pdbx_seq_one_letter_code
_entity_poly.pdbx_strand_id
1 'polypeptide(L)'
;MIGVMKMLTKEECKEAVSILKDQHEYLSFNLRANYPFSIEMIREVQDCFEQLIKEHFDTPPYRFDELKINMWVWDEKEKKCNKIIEIEGKNIDFYYITESIDKFIVEFEEGRFFPVTKSMEHQK
;
A
#
# COMPACT_ATOMS: atom_id res chain seq x y z
N MET A 1 15.52 -23.00 15.19
CA MET A 1 14.66 -21.83 15.46
C MET A 1 14.87 -20.85 14.32
N ILE A 2 13.91 -20.75 13.41
CA ILE A 2 13.89 -19.65 12.44
C ILE A 2 13.39 -18.45 13.24
N GLY A 3 14.26 -17.47 13.51
CA GLY A 3 13.84 -16.27 14.22
C GLY A 3 12.79 -15.56 13.38
N VAL A 4 11.57 -15.46 13.88
CA VAL A 4 10.52 -14.68 13.22
C VAL A 4 10.97 -13.22 13.32
N MET A 5 11.36 -12.64 12.18
CA MET A 5 11.69 -11.23 12.09
C MET A 5 10.42 -10.44 12.38
N LYS A 6 10.37 -9.72 13.51
CA LYS A 6 9.23 -8.87 13.86
C LYS A 6 9.16 -7.74 12.82
N MET A 7 8.13 -7.76 11.99
CA MET A 7 7.82 -6.66 11.08
C MET A 7 7.26 -5.49 11.90
N LEU A 8 7.60 -4.26 11.52
CA LEU A 8 7.05 -3.06 12.14
C LEU A 8 5.59 -2.87 11.72
N THR A 9 4.75 -2.41 12.65
CA THR A 9 3.37 -2.01 12.34
C THR A 9 3.31 -0.60 11.76
N LYS A 10 2.17 -0.24 11.14
CA LYS A 10 1.92 1.12 10.63
C LYS A 10 2.02 2.14 11.76
N GLU A 11 1.48 1.79 12.93
CA GLU A 11 1.46 2.61 14.14
C GLU A 11 2.89 2.83 14.67
N GLU A 12 3.70 1.77 14.77
CA GLU A 12 5.11 1.87 15.19
C GLU A 12 5.91 2.80 14.25
N CYS A 13 5.70 2.68 12.93
CA CYS A 13 6.36 3.55 11.96
C CYS A 13 5.88 5.01 12.04
N LYS A 14 4.57 5.25 12.24
CA LYS A 14 4.02 6.61 12.41
C LYS A 14 4.53 7.29 13.68
N GLU A 15 4.63 6.54 14.78
CA GLU A 15 5.18 7.04 16.03
C GLU A 15 6.66 7.46 15.85
N ALA A 16 7.46 6.64 15.16
CA ALA A 16 8.85 6.98 14.85
C ALA A 16 8.97 8.28 14.03
N VAL A 17 8.13 8.48 13.01
CA VAL A 17 8.12 9.73 12.24
C VAL A 17 7.69 10.93 13.09
N SER A 18 6.71 10.76 13.99
CA SER A 18 6.31 11.83 14.92
C SER A 18 7.48 12.30 15.78
N ILE A 19 8.26 11.35 16.34
CA ILE A 19 9.45 11.67 17.13
C ILE A 19 10.48 12.45 16.29
N LEU A 20 10.70 12.04 15.03
CA LEU A 20 11.61 12.75 14.13
C LEU A 20 11.12 14.17 13.85
N LYS A 21 9.81 14.37 13.70
CA LYS A 21 9.20 15.70 13.48
C LYS A 21 9.38 16.61 14.68
N ASP A 22 9.15 16.12 15.90
CA ASP A 22 9.37 16.89 17.13
C ASP A 22 10.83 17.33 17.27
N GLN A 23 11.77 16.42 16.96
CA GLN A 23 13.21 16.75 16.95
C GLN A 23 13.56 17.80 15.89
N HIS A 24 12.98 17.69 14.70
CA HIS A 24 13.20 18.65 13.63
C HIS A 24 12.64 20.03 13.97
N GLU A 25 11.47 20.11 14.62
CA GLU A 25 10.91 21.37 15.09
C GLU A 25 11.86 22.05 16.09
N TYR A 26 12.35 21.29 17.08
CA TYR A 26 13.34 21.79 18.03
C TYR A 26 14.61 22.32 17.34
N LEU A 27 15.17 21.56 16.39
CA LEU A 27 16.37 21.96 15.65
C LEU A 27 16.11 23.18 14.75
N SER A 28 14.94 23.24 14.11
CA SER A 28 14.51 24.37 13.29
C SER A 28 14.40 25.64 14.11
N PHE A 29 13.85 25.56 15.33
CA PHE A 29 13.75 26.70 16.22
C PHE A 29 15.13 27.21 16.68
N ASN A 30 16.04 26.31 17.05
CA ASN A 30 17.31 26.69 17.69
C ASN A 30 18.46 26.94 16.70
N LEU A 31 18.47 26.28 15.54
CA LEU A 31 19.66 26.17 14.69
C LEU A 31 19.45 26.60 13.23
N ARG A 32 18.23 26.92 12.81
CA ARG A 32 17.92 27.23 11.41
C ARG A 32 18.70 28.41 10.84
N ALA A 33 19.03 29.43 11.65
CA ALA A 33 19.84 30.55 11.20
C ALA A 33 21.28 30.13 10.82
N ASN A 34 21.82 29.12 11.52
CA ASN A 34 23.18 28.62 11.32
C ASN A 34 23.25 27.52 10.26
N TYR A 35 22.19 26.71 10.13
CA TYR A 35 22.16 25.53 9.26
C TYR A 35 20.84 25.41 8.48
N PRO A 36 20.43 26.42 7.70
CA PRO A 36 19.11 26.44 7.05
C PRO A 36 18.93 25.25 6.09
N PHE A 37 19.97 24.91 5.33
CA PHE A 37 19.95 23.79 4.38
C PHE A 37 19.79 22.43 5.07
N SER A 38 20.52 22.20 6.17
CA SER A 38 20.41 20.93 6.91
C SER A 38 19.02 20.74 7.50
N ILE A 39 18.41 21.82 8.03
CA ILE A 39 17.04 21.79 8.53
C ILE A 39 16.05 21.49 7.40
N GLU A 40 16.21 22.08 6.23
CA GLU A 40 15.33 21.78 5.09
C GLU A 40 15.47 20.34 4.61
N MET A 41 16.69 19.82 4.52
CA MET A 41 16.95 18.43 4.12
C MET A 41 16.32 17.42 5.09
N ILE A 42 16.31 17.69 6.40
CA ILE A 42 15.64 16.81 7.38
C ILE A 42 14.13 16.75 7.09
N ARG A 43 13.50 17.88 6.74
CA ARG A 43 12.08 17.91 6.36
C ARG A 43 11.82 17.02 5.15
N GLU A 44 12.63 17.14 4.10
CA GLU A 44 12.48 16.31 2.89
C GLU A 44 12.61 14.81 3.18
N VAL A 45 13.53 14.42 4.08
CA VAL A 45 13.68 13.03 4.50
C VAL A 45 12.46 12.55 5.29
N GLN A 46 11.85 13.39 6.13
CA GLN A 46 10.60 13.05 6.83
C GLN A 46 9.45 12.83 5.85
N ASP A 47 9.31 13.71 4.85
CA ASP A 47 8.29 13.59 3.81
C ASP A 47 8.46 12.26 3.04
N CYS A 48 9.71 11.85 2.76
CA CYS A 48 10.00 10.55 2.17
C CYS A 48 9.55 9.39 3.06
N PHE A 49 9.79 9.44 4.37
CA PHE A 49 9.34 8.39 5.28
C PHE A 49 7.81 8.30 5.37
N GLU A 50 7.10 9.44 5.37
CA GLU A 50 5.64 9.43 5.34
C GLU A 50 5.08 8.80 4.06
N GLN A 51 5.69 9.12 2.92
CA GLN A 51 5.32 8.51 1.65
C GLN A 51 5.60 7.00 1.64
N LEU A 52 6.76 6.56 2.17
CA LEU A 52 7.09 5.14 2.29
C LEU A 52 6.13 4.39 3.22
N ILE A 53 5.73 4.98 4.34
CA ILE A 53 4.72 4.41 5.24
C ILE A 53 3.39 4.26 4.51
N LYS A 54 2.97 5.28 3.76
CA LYS A 54 1.77 5.21 2.95
C LYS A 54 1.87 4.10 1.91
N GLU A 55 2.95 4.03 1.14
CA GLU A 55 3.12 2.99 0.11
C GLU A 55 3.21 1.57 0.69
N HIS A 56 3.83 1.42 1.86
CA HIS A 56 4.05 0.12 2.47
C HIS A 56 2.80 -0.42 3.17
N PHE A 57 2.02 0.47 3.81
CA PHE A 57 0.87 0.06 4.63
C PHE A 57 -0.49 0.41 4.02
N ASP A 58 -0.56 1.36 3.09
CA ASP A 58 -1.76 1.65 2.32
C ASP A 58 -1.58 1.06 0.93
N THR A 59 -2.12 -0.13 0.71
CA THR A 59 -2.15 -0.73 -0.62
C THR A 59 -3.28 -0.05 -1.42
N PRO A 60 -3.00 0.87 -2.38
CA PRO A 60 -4.05 1.51 -3.15
C PRO A 60 -4.73 0.52 -4.10
N PRO A 61 -5.98 0.78 -4.50
CA PRO A 61 -6.61 -0.01 -5.54
C PRO A 61 -5.91 0.22 -6.88
N TYR A 62 -5.95 -0.78 -7.75
CA TYR A 62 -5.55 -0.64 -9.14
C TYR A 62 -6.56 0.21 -9.90
N ARG A 63 -6.03 1.13 -10.71
CA ARG A 63 -6.77 1.75 -11.80
C ARG A 63 -7.01 0.74 -12.91
N PHE A 64 -8.01 1.00 -13.74
CA PHE A 64 -8.33 0.12 -14.86
C PHE A 64 -7.14 -0.12 -15.81
N ASP A 65 -6.37 0.92 -16.12
CA ASP A 65 -5.21 0.86 -17.02
C ASP A 65 -3.98 0.15 -16.44
N GLU A 66 -4.00 -0.18 -15.14
CA GLU A 66 -2.95 -0.95 -14.47
C GLU A 66 -3.23 -2.45 -14.48
N LEU A 67 -4.48 -2.86 -14.73
CA LEU A 67 -4.90 -4.25 -14.76
C LEU A 67 -4.42 -4.94 -16.04
N LYS A 68 -3.89 -6.15 -15.87
CA LYS A 68 -3.33 -6.95 -16.97
C LYS A 68 -3.80 -8.38 -16.90
N ILE A 69 -3.94 -9.01 -18.06
CA ILE A 69 -4.19 -10.44 -18.15
C ILE A 69 -3.07 -11.20 -17.42
N ASN A 70 -3.44 -12.28 -16.73
CA ASN A 70 -2.61 -13.11 -15.85
C ASN A 70 -2.18 -12.47 -14.52
N MET A 71 -2.63 -11.25 -14.23
CA MET A 71 -2.38 -10.60 -12.95
C MET A 71 -3.27 -11.20 -11.85
N TRP A 72 -2.71 -11.31 -10.65
CA TRP A 72 -3.46 -11.67 -9.46
C TRP A 72 -3.87 -10.41 -8.72
N VAL A 73 -5.15 -10.34 -8.37
CA VAL A 73 -5.74 -9.20 -7.66
C VAL A 73 -6.56 -9.69 -6.48
N TRP A 74 -6.55 -8.91 -5.42
CA TRP A 74 -7.52 -9.01 -4.33
C TRP A 74 -8.79 -8.25 -4.73
N ASP A 75 -9.93 -8.94 -4.76
CA ASP A 75 -11.24 -8.33 -4.91
C ASP A 75 -11.76 -7.96 -3.52
N GLU A 76 -11.77 -6.67 -3.23
CA GLU A 76 -12.17 -6.13 -1.93
C GLU A 76 -13.66 -6.32 -1.65
N LYS A 77 -14.49 -6.38 -2.70
CA LYS A 77 -15.94 -6.55 -2.60
C LYS A 77 -16.31 -7.99 -2.23
N GLU A 78 -15.67 -8.94 -2.92
CA GLU A 78 -15.91 -10.38 -2.73
C GLU A 78 -15.00 -11.01 -1.67
N LYS A 79 -13.97 -10.28 -1.22
CA LYS A 79 -12.95 -10.72 -0.25
C LYS A 79 -12.22 -11.99 -0.70
N LYS A 80 -11.82 -12.03 -1.99
CA LYS A 80 -11.18 -13.20 -2.63
C LYS A 80 -10.00 -12.78 -3.52
N CYS A 81 -8.99 -13.63 -3.62
CA CYS A 81 -7.90 -13.49 -4.59
C CYS A 81 -8.31 -14.11 -5.93
N ASN A 82 -8.26 -13.32 -7.00
CA ASN A 82 -8.67 -13.73 -8.34
C ASN A 82 -7.53 -13.53 -9.33
N LYS A 83 -7.40 -14.44 -10.29
CA LYS A 83 -6.50 -14.27 -11.43
C LYS A 83 -7.29 -13.75 -12.62
N ILE A 84 -6.87 -12.61 -13.17
CA ILE A 84 -7.44 -12.04 -14.39
C ILE A 84 -7.06 -12.94 -15.57
N ILE A 85 -8.05 -13.35 -16.35
CA ILE A 85 -7.83 -14.20 -17.54
C ILE A 85 -8.11 -13.47 -18.84
N GLU A 86 -8.99 -12.49 -18.82
CA GLU A 86 -9.38 -11.72 -20.00
C GLU A 86 -9.86 -10.33 -19.55
N ILE A 87 -9.64 -9.34 -20.41
CA ILE A 87 -10.13 -7.97 -20.22
C ILE A 87 -10.71 -7.52 -21.56
N GLU A 88 -12.01 -7.23 -21.58
CA GLU A 88 -12.72 -6.77 -22.78
C GLU A 88 -13.50 -5.48 -22.46
N GLY A 89 -13.03 -4.35 -23.01
CA GLY A 89 -13.62 -3.05 -22.64
C GLY A 89 -13.40 -2.76 -21.16
N LYS A 90 -14.47 -2.60 -20.37
CA LYS A 90 -14.39 -2.51 -18.89
C LYS A 90 -14.70 -3.83 -18.18
N ASN A 91 -15.01 -4.89 -18.90
CA ASN A 91 -15.30 -6.19 -18.32
C ASN A 91 -13.99 -6.91 -18.02
N ILE A 92 -13.93 -7.51 -16.84
CA ILE A 92 -12.79 -8.28 -16.35
C ILE A 92 -13.27 -9.68 -16.01
N ASP A 93 -12.56 -10.64 -16.56
CA ASP A 93 -12.88 -12.04 -16.40
C ASP A 93 -11.93 -12.70 -15.41
N PHE A 94 -12.49 -13.52 -14.53
CA PHE A 94 -11.80 -14.17 -13.42
C PHE A 94 -12.08 -15.68 -13.37
N TYR A 95 -11.12 -16.41 -12.81
CA TYR A 95 -11.39 -17.69 -12.13
C TYR A 95 -11.42 -17.47 -10.61
N TYR A 96 -12.49 -17.88 -9.93
CA TYR A 96 -12.46 -18.02 -8.47
C TYR A 96 -11.77 -19.33 -8.13
N ILE A 97 -10.55 -19.26 -7.59
CA ILE A 97 -9.76 -20.47 -7.32
C ILE A 97 -10.31 -21.28 -6.15
N THR A 98 -11.22 -20.71 -5.36
CA THR A 98 -11.61 -21.32 -4.09
C THR A 98 -12.78 -22.29 -4.16
N GLU A 99 -13.69 -22.21 -5.16
CA GLU A 99 -14.96 -22.96 -5.06
C GLU A 99 -15.54 -23.52 -6.38
N SER A 100 -15.16 -23.01 -7.56
CA SER A 100 -15.57 -23.60 -8.84
C SER A 100 -14.66 -23.18 -10.00
N ILE A 101 -14.60 -23.97 -11.07
CA ILE A 101 -13.89 -23.61 -12.33
C ILE A 101 -14.71 -22.56 -13.13
N ASP A 102 -15.79 -22.03 -12.54
CA ASP A 102 -16.69 -21.15 -13.26
C ASP A 102 -15.97 -19.83 -13.58
N LYS A 103 -16.15 -19.40 -14.83
CA LYS A 103 -15.68 -18.11 -15.33
C LYS A 103 -16.66 -17.04 -14.87
N PHE A 104 -16.15 -16.02 -14.19
CA PHE A 104 -16.95 -14.87 -13.79
C PHE A 104 -16.53 -13.65 -14.55
N ILE A 105 -17.52 -12.91 -15.05
CA ILE A 105 -17.34 -11.66 -15.76
C ILE A 105 -17.90 -10.57 -14.86
N VAL A 106 -17.11 -9.56 -14.56
CA VAL A 106 -17.56 -8.41 -13.78
C VAL A 106 -17.10 -7.13 -14.45
N GLU A 107 -17.91 -6.07 -14.35
CA GLU A 107 -17.48 -4.75 -14.79
C GLU A 107 -16.48 -4.15 -13.79
N PHE A 108 -15.48 -3.44 -14.30
CA PHE A 108 -14.53 -2.70 -13.48
C PHE A 108 -15.25 -1.64 -12.63
N GLU A 109 -14.98 -1.67 -11.33
CA GLU A 109 -15.41 -0.68 -10.34
C GLU A 109 -14.17 -0.05 -9.70
N GLU A 110 -14.09 1.29 -9.72
CA GLU A 110 -12.99 2.01 -9.08
C GLU A 110 -12.93 1.67 -7.59
N GLY A 111 -11.74 1.37 -7.07
CA GLY A 111 -11.58 1.00 -5.67
C GLY A 111 -11.92 -0.45 -5.33
N ARG A 112 -12.17 -1.34 -6.30
CA ARG A 112 -12.50 -2.75 -6.05
C ARG A 112 -11.29 -3.68 -6.03
N PHE A 113 -10.37 -3.53 -6.98
CA PHE A 113 -9.25 -4.47 -7.15
C PHE A 113 -7.98 -3.91 -6.55
N PHE A 114 -7.27 -4.72 -5.76
CA PHE A 114 -6.04 -4.33 -5.07
C PHE A 114 -4.91 -5.35 -5.32
N PRO A 115 -3.65 -4.98 -5.08
CA PRO A 115 -2.57 -5.94 -4.89
C PRO A 115 -2.94 -7.01 -3.86
N VAL A 116 -2.53 -8.26 -4.11
CA VAL A 116 -2.83 -9.40 -3.23
C VAL A 116 -2.32 -9.24 -1.81
N THR A 117 -1.31 -8.39 -1.57
CA THR A 117 -0.82 -8.06 -0.22
C THR A 117 -1.92 -7.50 0.68
N LYS A 118 -2.94 -6.86 0.13
CA LYS A 118 -4.11 -6.39 0.89
C LYS A 118 -4.89 -7.51 1.56
N SER A 119 -4.88 -8.73 1.01
CA SER A 119 -5.57 -9.87 1.62
C SER A 119 -5.05 -10.20 3.03
N MET A 120 -3.80 -9.82 3.33
CA MET A 120 -3.16 -10.08 4.62
C MET A 120 -3.85 -9.32 5.77
N GLU A 121 -4.50 -8.19 5.50
CA GLU A 121 -5.28 -7.43 6.49
C GLU A 121 -6.52 -8.21 6.98
N HIS A 122 -6.97 -9.20 6.21
CA HIS A 122 -8.16 -9.99 6.48
C HIS A 122 -7.88 -11.39 7.03
N GLN A 123 -6.61 -11.77 7.19
CA GLN A 123 -6.20 -13.02 7.82
C GLN A 123 -6.10 -12.81 9.34
N LYS A 124 -7.22 -12.98 10.06
CA LYS A 124 -7.27 -13.03 11.53
C LYS A 124 -7.54 -14.44 12.01
#